data_AF-A0A1V1ZJH8-F1
#
_entry.id   AF-A0A1V1ZJH8-F1
#
_cell.length_a   1.000
_cell.length_b   1.000
_cell.length_c   1.000
_cell.angle_alpha   90.00
_cell.angle_beta   90.00
_cell.angle_gamma   90.00
#
_symmetry.space_group_name_H-M   'P 1'
#
loop_
_entity.id
_entity.type
_entity.pdbx_description
1 polymer ?
#
loop_
_entity_poly.entity_id
_entity_poly.type
_entity_poly.pdbx_seq_one_letter_code
_entity_poly.pdbx_strand_id
1 'polypeptide(L)'
;MVNLLIKDPKVENTETIKAFQQKHEYPTTNSLILVADTTAILQSMLKGLSSGYQIFNSKGELLCYNGQSTCSGEQFRQFLKTSSETFTHCNDKNLTLDSVLAQTYDLNNQPVQRKQFENTDYYIVSYWAKFLGGKRGYEDAVLWMEEELAKNTTDTSVTFIKINTDLQESWGMKAGEKVRLKIKQKGSEGTIKLSELPYKNPPSTVKS
;
A
#
# COMPACT_ATOMS: atom_id res chain seq x y z
N MET A 1 -20.73 0.77 -4.18
CA MET A 1 -19.61 0.33 -5.03
C MET A 1 -18.90 1.58 -5.50
N VAL A 2 -17.70 1.86 -4.99
CA VAL A 2 -16.90 3.00 -5.51
C VAL A 2 -16.43 2.57 -6.90
N ASN A 3 -16.82 3.31 -7.94
CA ASN A 3 -16.23 3.16 -9.27
C ASN A 3 -14.78 3.66 -9.18
N LEU A 4 -13.87 2.79 -8.75
CA LEU A 4 -12.45 3.08 -8.79
C LEU A 4 -12.06 3.23 -10.27
N LEU A 5 -11.77 4.45 -10.68
CA LEU A 5 -11.27 4.71 -12.02
C LEU A 5 -9.83 4.21 -12.09
N ILE A 6 -9.64 2.98 -12.56
CA ILE A 6 -8.31 2.41 -12.78
C ILE A 6 -7.75 2.97 -14.10
N LYS A 7 -6.59 3.61 -14.02
CA LYS A 7 -5.86 4.16 -15.16
C LYS A 7 -4.72 3.24 -15.56
N ASP A 8 -4.18 3.45 -16.76
CA ASP A 8 -2.91 2.85 -17.15
C ASP A 8 -1.81 3.30 -16.19
N PRO A 9 -1.10 2.36 -15.50
CA PRO A 9 -0.01 2.71 -14.61
C PRO A 9 1.13 3.38 -15.37
N LYS A 10 1.72 4.37 -14.73
CA LYS A 10 2.92 5.07 -15.19
C LYS A 10 4.10 4.58 -14.34
N VAL A 11 5.27 4.47 -14.93
CA VAL A 11 6.50 4.26 -14.17
C VAL A 11 6.85 5.56 -13.45
N GLU A 12 6.76 5.52 -12.13
CA GLU A 12 7.04 6.59 -11.19
C GLU A 12 8.44 6.46 -10.59
N ASN A 13 8.89 7.50 -9.89
CA ASN A 13 10.04 7.48 -9.03
C ASN A 13 9.73 8.27 -7.75
N THR A 14 10.69 8.30 -6.82
CA THR A 14 10.51 8.95 -5.52
C THR A 14 10.11 10.41 -5.64
N GLU A 15 10.69 11.14 -6.60
CA GLU A 15 10.38 12.54 -6.86
C GLU A 15 8.95 12.72 -7.33
N THR A 16 8.44 11.86 -8.23
CA THR A 16 7.08 11.99 -8.75
C THR A 16 6.00 11.51 -7.78
N ILE A 17 6.33 10.61 -6.85
CA ILE A 17 5.47 10.26 -5.71
C ILE A 17 5.40 11.42 -4.72
N LYS A 18 6.55 11.97 -4.32
CA LYS A 18 6.63 13.12 -3.42
C LYS A 18 5.91 14.34 -3.99
N ALA A 19 6.12 14.64 -5.27
CA ALA A 19 5.45 15.74 -5.95
C ALA A 19 3.92 15.56 -6.00
N PHE A 20 3.43 14.32 -6.13
CA PHE A 20 1.99 14.05 -6.07
C PHE A 20 1.41 14.38 -4.70
N GLN A 21 2.04 13.93 -3.62
CA GLN A 21 1.60 14.21 -2.26
C GLN A 21 1.67 15.71 -1.95
N GLN A 22 2.77 16.38 -2.29
CA GLN A 22 2.96 17.81 -2.08
C GLN A 22 1.95 18.67 -2.85
N LYS A 23 1.68 18.34 -4.12
CA LYS A 23 0.69 19.04 -4.95
C LYS A 23 -0.72 19.02 -4.33
N HIS A 24 -1.03 17.99 -3.57
CA HIS A 24 -2.34 17.79 -2.95
C HIS A 24 -2.32 18.00 -1.44
N GLU A 25 -1.22 18.55 -0.90
CA GLU A 25 -1.07 18.85 0.54
C GLU A 25 -1.23 17.62 1.44
N TYR A 26 -0.92 16.42 0.92
CA TYR A 26 -1.00 15.18 1.68
C TYR A 26 0.24 14.98 2.57
N PRO A 27 0.06 14.55 3.84
CA PRO A 27 1.17 14.26 4.73
C PRO A 27 2.11 13.18 4.17
N THR A 28 3.41 13.48 4.18
CA THR A 28 4.45 12.56 3.69
C THR A 28 5.09 11.71 4.80
N THR A 29 4.76 11.98 6.07
CA THR A 29 5.20 11.19 7.23
C THR A 29 4.89 9.72 7.02
N ASN A 30 5.87 8.84 7.23
CA ASN A 30 5.74 7.39 7.05
C ASN A 30 5.22 6.95 5.66
N SER A 31 5.44 7.77 4.64
CA SER A 31 5.20 7.41 3.25
C SER A 31 6.38 6.63 2.71
N LEU A 32 6.10 5.41 2.27
CA LEU A 32 7.09 4.45 1.80
C LEU A 32 6.78 4.08 0.35
N ILE A 33 7.77 3.52 -0.33
CA ILE A 33 7.65 2.99 -1.69
C ILE A 33 8.03 1.52 -1.66
N LEU A 34 7.20 0.68 -2.28
CA LEU A 34 7.42 -0.76 -2.39
C LEU A 34 8.62 -1.06 -3.30
N VAL A 35 9.42 -2.03 -2.90
CA VAL A 35 10.46 -2.66 -3.72
C VAL A 35 9.87 -3.92 -4.33
N ALA A 36 10.06 -4.09 -5.64
CA ALA A 36 9.71 -5.32 -6.33
C ALA A 36 10.88 -5.75 -7.22
N ASP A 37 11.09 -7.07 -7.29
CA ASP A 37 11.86 -7.66 -8.38
C ASP A 37 10.99 -7.73 -9.65
N THR A 38 11.67 -7.67 -10.79
CA THR A 38 11.16 -7.90 -12.14
C THR A 38 10.26 -9.12 -12.28
N THR A 39 10.49 -10.19 -11.50
CA THR A 39 9.68 -11.42 -11.53
C THR A 39 8.32 -11.30 -10.84
N ALA A 40 8.15 -10.31 -9.95
CA ALA A 40 6.96 -10.14 -9.11
C ALA A 40 6.20 -8.84 -9.36
N ILE A 41 6.54 -8.08 -10.42
CA ILE A 41 5.98 -6.73 -10.69
C ILE A 41 4.46 -6.70 -10.62
N LEU A 42 3.78 -7.64 -11.28
CA LEU A 42 2.32 -7.67 -11.28
C LEU A 42 1.79 -7.90 -9.86
N GLN A 43 2.33 -8.86 -9.12
CA GLN A 43 1.89 -9.15 -7.75
C GLN A 43 2.12 -7.95 -6.82
N SER A 44 3.27 -7.29 -6.94
CA SER A 44 3.62 -6.09 -6.17
C SER A 44 2.69 -4.92 -6.48
N MET A 45 2.42 -4.66 -7.76
CA MET A 45 1.48 -3.62 -8.18
C MET A 45 0.05 -3.91 -7.72
N LEU A 46 -0.38 -5.18 -7.74
CA LEU A 46 -1.71 -5.59 -7.30
C LEU A 46 -1.92 -5.48 -5.78
N LYS A 47 -0.86 -5.30 -4.97
CA LYS A 47 -1.03 -4.96 -3.54
C LYS A 47 -1.82 -3.66 -3.35
N GLY A 48 -1.70 -2.69 -4.26
CA GLY A 48 -2.53 -1.48 -4.22
C GLY A 48 -4.03 -1.75 -4.40
N LEU A 49 -4.40 -2.87 -5.03
CA LEU A 49 -5.81 -3.27 -5.19
C LEU A 49 -6.35 -4.04 -3.99
N SER A 50 -5.52 -4.48 -3.04
CA SER A 50 -6.02 -5.11 -1.83
C SER A 50 -6.81 -4.06 -1.05
N SER A 51 -8.12 -4.28 -0.92
CA SER A 51 -8.98 -3.37 -0.18
C SER A 51 -8.67 -3.47 1.31
N GLY A 52 -8.29 -2.35 1.92
CA GLY A 52 -8.20 -2.21 3.37
C GLY A 52 -6.80 -1.89 3.86
N TYR A 53 -6.54 -2.29 5.10
CA TYR A 53 -5.33 -2.01 5.85
C TYR A 53 -4.93 -3.26 6.64
N GLN A 54 -3.68 -3.31 7.06
CA GLN A 54 -3.14 -4.32 7.95
C GLN A 54 -2.80 -3.66 9.29
N ILE A 55 -3.19 -4.29 10.39
CA ILE A 55 -2.85 -3.82 11.73
C ILE A 55 -1.83 -4.78 12.32
N PHE A 56 -0.74 -4.23 12.85
CA PHE A 56 0.27 -4.98 13.58
C PHE A 56 0.35 -4.44 15.01
N ASN A 57 0.57 -5.31 15.98
CA ASN A 57 0.85 -4.88 17.35
C ASN A 57 2.28 -4.32 17.50
N SER A 58 2.64 -3.86 18.69
CA SER A 58 3.97 -3.34 19.02
C SER A 58 5.11 -4.33 18.73
N LYS A 59 4.83 -5.64 18.75
CA LYS A 59 5.76 -6.72 18.39
C LYS A 59 5.83 -7.01 16.89
N GLY A 60 5.10 -6.26 16.05
CA GLY A 60 5.06 -6.44 14.60
C GLY A 60 4.28 -7.67 14.15
N GLU A 61 3.43 -8.23 15.01
CA GLU A 61 2.58 -9.39 14.72
C GLU A 61 1.25 -8.92 14.13
N LEU A 62 0.80 -9.57 13.06
CA LEU A 62 -0.43 -9.20 12.36
C LEU A 62 -1.68 -9.51 13.22
N LEU A 63 -2.60 -8.55 13.25
CA LEU A 63 -3.88 -8.64 13.92
C LEU A 63 -5.03 -8.73 12.90
N CYS A 64 -5.93 -9.68 13.14
CA CYS A 64 -7.11 -9.96 12.34
C CYS A 64 -8.36 -9.55 13.11
N TYR A 65 -9.28 -8.89 12.42
CA TYR A 65 -10.58 -8.56 12.97
C TYR A 65 -11.35 -9.85 13.31
N ASN A 66 -11.89 -9.93 14.53
CA ASN A 66 -12.69 -11.07 15.01
C ASN A 66 -14.14 -10.69 15.39
N GLY A 67 -14.57 -9.48 15.04
CA GLY A 67 -15.95 -9.02 15.26
C GLY A 67 -16.90 -9.37 14.12
N GLN A 68 -18.09 -8.76 14.13
CA GLN A 68 -19.18 -9.09 13.20
C GLN A 68 -19.24 -8.22 11.93
N SER A 69 -18.60 -7.04 11.94
CA SER A 69 -18.65 -6.14 10.78
C SER A 69 -17.91 -6.72 9.59
N THR A 70 -18.51 -6.63 8.40
CA THR A 70 -17.84 -6.92 7.11
C THR A 70 -17.30 -5.67 6.43
N CYS A 71 -17.55 -4.49 6.99
CA CYS A 71 -17.12 -3.20 6.46
C CYS A 71 -15.78 -2.78 7.08
N SER A 72 -14.71 -2.71 6.27
CA SER A 72 -13.36 -2.34 6.73
C SER A 72 -13.29 -0.97 7.40
N GLY A 73 -14.11 -0.01 6.95
CA GLY A 73 -14.20 1.32 7.57
C GLY A 73 -14.80 1.29 8.98
N GLU A 74 -15.82 0.45 9.21
CA GLU A 74 -16.38 0.25 10.55
C GLU A 74 -15.41 -0.53 11.45
N GLN A 75 -14.73 -1.54 10.92
CA GLN A 75 -13.69 -2.27 11.64
C GLN A 75 -12.58 -1.31 12.11
N PHE A 76 -12.22 -0.33 11.28
CA PHE A 76 -11.19 0.66 11.59
C PHE A 76 -11.62 1.59 12.71
N ARG A 77 -12.84 2.12 12.62
CA ARG A 77 -13.43 2.95 13.68
C ARG A 77 -13.57 2.19 14.99
N GLN A 78 -13.89 0.90 14.95
CA GLN A 78 -13.93 0.06 16.15
C GLN A 78 -12.54 -0.12 16.75
N PHE A 79 -11.53 -0.41 15.91
CA PHE A 79 -10.13 -0.49 16.35
C PHE A 79 -9.70 0.76 17.12
N LEU A 80 -9.95 1.95 16.58
CA LEU A 80 -9.58 3.21 17.23
C LEU A 80 -10.31 3.48 18.55
N LYS A 81 -11.50 2.89 18.75
CA LYS A 81 -12.30 3.09 19.98
C LYS A 81 -11.95 2.13 21.11
N THR A 82 -11.64 0.87 20.78
CA THR A 82 -11.45 -0.20 21.78
C THR A 82 -10.03 -0.75 21.82
N SER A 83 -9.13 -0.20 21.00
CA SER A 83 -7.69 -0.46 20.99
C SER A 83 -7.23 -1.92 20.90
N SER A 84 -8.11 -2.91 20.68
CA SER A 84 -7.80 -4.29 20.26
C SER A 84 -8.87 -5.32 20.61
N GLU A 85 -9.91 -5.02 21.40
CA GLU A 85 -10.86 -6.06 21.87
C GLU A 85 -11.51 -6.88 20.73
N THR A 86 -11.64 -6.26 19.55
CA THR A 86 -12.19 -6.86 18.33
C THR A 86 -11.13 -7.34 17.33
N PHE A 87 -9.89 -7.48 17.78
CA PHE A 87 -8.75 -7.94 16.99
C PHE A 87 -7.96 -9.01 17.75
N THR A 88 -7.55 -10.06 17.02
CA THR A 88 -6.76 -11.16 17.57
C THR A 88 -5.60 -11.49 16.65
N HIS A 89 -4.64 -12.29 17.11
CA HIS A 89 -3.54 -12.73 16.25
C HIS A 89 -4.07 -13.50 15.04
N CYS A 90 -3.60 -13.12 13.85
CA CYS A 90 -3.87 -13.90 12.66
C CYS A 90 -3.17 -15.26 12.72
N ASN A 91 -3.74 -16.27 12.07
CA ASN A 91 -3.08 -17.57 11.91
C ASN A 91 -1.90 -17.54 10.91
N ASP A 92 -1.75 -16.45 10.14
CA ASP A 92 -0.64 -16.26 9.22
C ASP A 92 0.61 -15.76 9.99
N LYS A 93 1.54 -16.68 10.23
CA LYS A 93 2.82 -16.38 10.90
C LYS A 93 3.87 -15.82 9.97
N ASN A 94 3.65 -15.83 8.65
CA ASN A 94 4.66 -15.43 7.67
C ASN A 94 4.61 -13.93 7.38
N LEU A 95 3.46 -13.29 7.58
CA LEU A 95 3.29 -11.85 7.40
C LEU A 95 3.53 -11.09 8.70
N THR A 96 4.72 -10.49 8.82
CA THR A 96 5.10 -9.61 9.94
C THR A 96 5.35 -8.19 9.45
N LEU A 97 5.31 -7.21 10.34
CA LEU A 97 5.66 -5.82 9.99
C LEU A 97 7.08 -5.73 9.43
N ASP A 98 8.04 -6.44 10.03
CA ASP A 98 9.43 -6.46 9.56
C ASP A 98 9.53 -7.02 8.13
N SER A 99 8.73 -8.03 7.79
CA SER A 99 8.67 -8.58 6.42
C SER A 99 8.08 -7.59 5.39
N VAL A 100 7.16 -6.73 5.82
CA VAL A 100 6.60 -5.65 4.99
C VAL A 100 7.65 -4.55 4.81
N LEU A 101 8.26 -4.07 5.89
CA LEU A 101 9.24 -2.99 5.87
C LEU A 101 10.50 -3.35 5.07
N ALA A 102 10.94 -4.60 5.13
CA ALA A 102 12.07 -5.10 4.35
C ALA A 102 11.86 -4.97 2.82
N GLN A 103 10.61 -4.85 2.37
CA GLN A 103 10.23 -4.65 0.97
C GLN A 103 9.96 -3.18 0.65
N THR A 104 10.46 -2.23 1.44
CA THR A 104 10.18 -0.80 1.25
C THR A 104 11.41 0.09 1.44
N TYR A 105 11.33 1.28 0.87
CA TYR A 105 12.21 2.40 1.18
C TYR A 105 11.40 3.68 1.43
N ASP A 106 11.98 4.64 2.14
CA ASP A 106 11.35 5.94 2.43
C ASP A 106 11.43 6.90 1.23
N LEU A 107 10.86 8.11 1.35
CA LEU A 107 10.94 9.12 0.28
C LEU A 107 12.34 9.73 0.09
N ASN A 108 13.37 9.23 0.77
CA ASN A 108 14.79 9.57 0.58
C ASN A 108 15.60 8.35 0.10
N ASN A 109 14.93 7.30 -0.38
CA ASN A 109 15.53 6.06 -0.85
C ASN A 109 16.34 5.30 0.23
N GLN A 110 15.99 5.47 1.50
CA GLN A 110 16.60 4.75 2.61
C GLN A 110 15.79 3.50 2.99
N PRO A 111 16.44 2.36 3.29
CA PRO A 111 15.75 1.20 3.85
C PRO A 111 15.05 1.55 5.16
N VAL A 112 13.90 0.95 5.40
CA VAL A 112 13.09 1.20 6.60
C VAL A 112 13.11 -0.01 7.53
N GLN A 113 13.24 0.25 8.83
CA GLN A 113 13.26 -0.72 9.91
C GLN A 113 12.30 -0.27 11.00
N ARG A 114 11.64 -1.23 11.67
CA ARG A 114 10.67 -0.93 12.72
C ARG A 114 11.20 -0.02 13.83
N LYS A 115 12.50 -0.10 14.15
CA LYS A 115 13.15 0.75 15.16
C LYS A 115 13.05 2.25 14.88
N GLN A 116 12.72 2.67 13.67
CA GLN A 116 12.48 4.09 13.34
C GLN A 116 11.12 4.59 13.85
N PHE A 117 10.26 3.70 14.31
CA PHE A 117 8.90 3.97 14.79
C PHE A 117 8.79 3.60 16.28
N GLU A 118 9.62 4.20 17.11
CA GLU A 118 9.60 3.97 18.56
C GLU A 118 8.29 4.46 19.21
N ASN A 119 7.98 3.96 20.41
CA ASN A 119 6.82 4.36 21.21
C ASN A 119 5.49 4.21 20.45
N THR A 120 5.34 3.09 19.74
CA THR A 120 4.12 2.71 18.99
C THR A 120 3.49 1.45 19.56
N ASP A 121 2.21 1.54 19.91
CA ASP A 121 1.39 0.40 20.36
C ASP A 121 0.91 -0.42 19.17
N TYR A 122 0.54 0.27 18.08
CA TYR A 122 0.07 -0.37 16.84
C TYR A 122 0.58 0.30 15.57
N TYR A 123 0.86 -0.54 14.57
CA TYR A 123 1.21 -0.10 13.23
C TYR A 123 0.07 -0.40 12.30
N ILE A 124 -0.31 0.58 11.49
CA ILE A 124 -1.33 0.41 10.46
C ILE A 124 -0.63 0.57 9.11
N VAL A 125 -0.76 -0.41 8.23
CA VAL A 125 -0.21 -0.36 6.88
C VAL A 125 -1.36 -0.26 5.89
N SER A 126 -1.34 0.76 5.04
CA SER A 126 -2.23 0.89 3.88
C SER A 126 -1.41 0.98 2.60
N TYR A 127 -1.88 0.31 1.55
CA TYR A 127 -1.28 0.36 0.23
C TYR A 127 -2.08 1.31 -0.66
N TRP A 128 -1.38 2.07 -1.50
CA TRP A 128 -2.01 2.98 -2.44
C TRP A 128 -1.24 3.05 -3.75
N ALA A 129 -1.88 3.56 -4.80
CA ALA A 129 -1.23 3.85 -6.07
C ALA A 129 -1.95 4.97 -6.83
N LYS A 130 -1.21 5.80 -7.57
CA LYS A 130 -1.75 6.89 -8.38
C LYS A 130 -2.62 6.38 -9.53
N PHE A 131 -2.30 5.20 -10.08
CA PHE A 131 -3.10 4.59 -11.14
C PHE A 131 -4.48 4.09 -10.66
N LEU A 132 -4.67 3.94 -9.35
CA LEU A 132 -5.92 3.54 -8.72
C LEU A 132 -6.71 4.79 -8.30
N GLY A 133 -7.44 5.43 -9.22
CA GLY A 133 -8.29 6.57 -8.89
C GLY A 133 -7.58 7.92 -8.69
N GLY A 134 -6.25 7.97 -8.75
CA GLY A 134 -5.47 9.20 -8.59
C GLY A 134 -5.74 9.89 -7.27
N LYS A 135 -6.05 11.20 -7.31
CA LYS A 135 -6.40 12.00 -6.13
C LYS A 135 -7.47 11.31 -5.28
N ARG A 136 -8.61 10.98 -5.88
CA ARG A 136 -9.74 10.38 -5.16
C ARG A 136 -9.41 9.00 -4.57
N GLY A 137 -8.63 8.20 -5.29
CA GLY A 137 -8.20 6.90 -4.77
C GLY A 137 -7.26 7.03 -3.57
N TYR A 138 -6.38 8.04 -3.57
CA TYR A 138 -5.59 8.37 -2.37
C TYR A 138 -6.49 8.81 -1.21
N GLU A 139 -7.48 9.66 -1.49
CA GLU A 139 -8.44 10.12 -0.47
C GLU A 139 -9.20 8.95 0.17
N ASP A 140 -9.68 8.02 -0.66
CA ASP A 140 -10.45 6.84 -0.25
C ASP A 140 -9.58 5.74 0.40
N ALA A 141 -8.27 5.71 0.17
CA ALA A 141 -7.37 4.67 0.71
C ALA A 141 -6.53 5.14 1.90
N VAL A 142 -6.23 6.44 1.99
CA VAL A 142 -5.23 7.00 2.91
C VAL A 142 -5.78 8.18 3.68
N LEU A 143 -6.25 9.24 3.00
CA LEU A 143 -6.57 10.50 3.67
C LEU A 143 -7.66 10.33 4.73
N TRP A 144 -8.73 9.60 4.44
CA TRP A 144 -9.80 9.39 5.41
C TRP A 144 -9.30 8.67 6.68
N MET A 145 -8.31 7.77 6.56
CA MET A 145 -7.71 7.09 7.72
C MET A 145 -6.87 8.06 8.54
N GLU A 146 -6.11 8.95 7.89
CA GLU A 146 -5.38 10.02 8.57
C GLU A 146 -6.32 10.94 9.35
N GLU A 147 -7.45 11.32 8.74
CA GLU A 147 -8.46 12.15 9.39
C GLU A 147 -9.12 11.45 10.58
N GLU A 148 -9.41 10.14 10.49
CA GLU A 148 -9.94 9.37 11.61
C GLU A 148 -8.91 9.17 12.73
N LEU A 149 -7.64 8.94 12.38
CA LEU A 149 -6.54 8.85 13.35
C LEU A 149 -6.33 10.19 14.08
N ALA A 150 -6.43 11.32 13.38
CA ALA A 150 -6.30 12.65 13.99
C ALA A 150 -7.43 12.96 14.99
N LYS A 151 -8.60 12.31 14.86
CA LYS A 151 -9.72 12.42 15.80
C LYS A 151 -9.60 11.44 16.97
N ASN A 152 -8.67 10.49 16.92
CA ASN A 152 -8.51 9.50 17.97
C ASN A 152 -8.04 10.19 19.27
N THR A 153 -8.85 10.08 20.33
CA THR A 153 -8.58 10.69 21.64
C THR A 153 -8.11 9.66 22.66
N THR A 154 -7.79 8.43 22.24
CA THR A 154 -7.26 7.40 23.14
C THR A 154 -5.77 7.63 23.38
N ASP A 155 -5.26 7.15 24.52
CA ASP A 155 -3.82 7.16 24.83
C ASP A 155 -3.01 6.14 23.98
N THR A 156 -3.68 5.43 23.06
CA THR A 156 -3.05 4.44 22.20
C THR A 156 -2.25 5.13 21.09
N SER A 157 -0.94 4.88 21.08
CA SER A 157 -0.04 5.38 20.05
C SER A 157 -0.12 4.53 18.77
N VAL A 158 -0.38 5.18 17.64
CA VAL A 158 -0.53 4.51 16.35
C VAL A 158 0.41 5.10 15.31
N THR A 159 1.23 4.26 14.69
CA THR A 159 2.03 4.63 13.50
C THR A 159 1.31 4.19 12.24
N PHE A 160 0.86 5.15 11.43
CA PHE A 160 0.27 4.87 10.12
C PHE A 160 1.32 4.93 9.02
N ILE A 161 1.47 3.82 8.29
CA ILE A 161 2.47 3.57 7.24
C ILE A 161 1.74 3.47 5.90
N LYS A 162 2.15 4.30 4.94
CA LYS A 162 1.49 4.44 3.65
C LYS A 162 2.43 3.96 2.56
N ILE A 163 2.15 2.81 1.96
CA ILE A 163 3.05 2.17 0.98
C ILE A 163 2.54 2.41 -0.43
N ASN A 164 3.31 3.15 -1.22
CA ASN A 164 3.05 3.31 -2.65
C ASN A 164 3.42 2.04 -3.43
N THR A 165 2.54 1.65 -4.37
CA THR A 165 2.67 0.44 -5.18
C THR A 165 2.65 0.73 -6.69
N ASP A 166 2.79 1.99 -7.10
CA ASP A 166 2.97 2.33 -8.52
C ASP A 166 4.24 1.66 -9.05
N LEU A 167 4.26 1.36 -10.36
CA LEU A 167 5.45 0.87 -11.04
C LEU A 167 6.62 1.81 -10.78
N GLN A 168 7.76 1.31 -10.30
CA GLN A 168 8.92 2.16 -9.97
C GLN A 168 10.06 2.03 -10.97
N GLU A 169 10.74 3.15 -11.22
CA GLU A 169 12.00 3.18 -11.94
C GLU A 169 13.07 2.27 -11.30
N SER A 170 13.07 2.20 -9.95
CA SER A 170 13.99 1.37 -9.16
C SER A 170 13.82 -0.14 -9.42
N TRP A 171 12.69 -0.57 -9.99
CA TRP A 171 12.45 -1.95 -10.40
C TRP A 171 13.03 -2.26 -11.81
N GLY A 172 13.90 -1.38 -12.34
CA GLY A 172 14.55 -1.55 -13.64
C GLY A 172 13.74 -1.05 -14.83
N MET A 173 12.69 -0.25 -14.61
CA MET A 173 11.81 0.28 -15.66
C MET A 173 12.20 1.71 -16.08
N LYS A 174 11.82 2.11 -17.30
CA LYS A 174 12.01 3.47 -17.83
C LYS A 174 11.01 4.42 -17.20
N ALA A 175 11.48 5.36 -16.38
CA ALA A 175 10.64 6.37 -15.76
C ALA A 175 9.83 7.15 -16.80
N GLY A 176 8.59 7.51 -16.47
CA GLY A 176 7.74 8.29 -17.37
C GLY A 176 6.85 7.46 -18.29
N GLU A 177 7.27 6.23 -18.63
CA GLU A 177 6.53 5.35 -19.54
C GLU A 177 5.22 4.85 -18.93
N LYS A 178 4.23 4.61 -19.78
CA LYS A 178 2.93 4.03 -19.37
C LYS A 178 2.85 2.58 -19.80
N VAL A 179 2.25 1.76 -18.94
CA VAL A 179 1.95 0.36 -19.24
C VAL A 179 0.45 0.21 -19.39
N ARG A 180 0.02 -0.38 -20.50
CA ARG A 180 -1.40 -0.57 -20.76
C ARG A 180 -1.95 -1.66 -19.84
N LEU A 181 -2.94 -1.32 -19.02
CA LEU A 181 -3.64 -2.27 -18.16
C LEU A 181 -4.91 -2.75 -18.85
N LYS A 182 -5.04 -4.07 -19.00
CA LYS A 182 -6.25 -4.72 -19.52
C LYS A 182 -6.89 -5.52 -18.41
N ILE A 183 -8.04 -5.04 -17.95
CA ILE A 183 -8.90 -5.75 -17.00
C ILE A 183 -10.04 -6.36 -17.80
N LYS A 184 -10.25 -7.67 -17.66
CA LYS A 184 -11.42 -8.36 -18.20
C LYS A 184 -12.15 -9.05 -17.05
N GLN A 185 -13.43 -8.78 -16.91
CA GLN A 185 -14.31 -9.47 -15.96
C GLN A 185 -15.28 -10.36 -16.73
N LYS A 186 -15.43 -11.62 -16.30
CA LYS A 186 -16.41 -12.57 -16.82
C LYS A 186 -17.08 -13.25 -15.62
N GLY A 187 -18.26 -12.79 -15.25
CA GLY A 187 -18.95 -13.26 -14.02
C GLY A 187 -18.17 -12.87 -12.76
N SER A 188 -17.91 -13.84 -11.89
CA SER A 188 -17.10 -13.69 -10.67
C SER A 188 -15.58 -13.73 -10.93
N GLU A 189 -15.15 -14.07 -12.15
CA GLU A 189 -13.73 -14.17 -12.50
C GLU A 189 -13.23 -12.89 -13.17
N GLY A 190 -12.06 -12.41 -12.72
CA GLY A 190 -11.36 -11.27 -13.29
C GLY A 190 -9.97 -11.66 -13.75
N THR A 191 -9.54 -11.14 -14.90
CA THR A 191 -8.14 -11.24 -15.36
C THR A 191 -7.57 -9.85 -15.50
N ILE A 192 -6.35 -9.67 -15.02
CA ILE A 192 -5.58 -8.43 -15.15
C ILE A 192 -4.33 -8.78 -15.95
N LYS A 193 -4.11 -8.04 -17.05
CA LYS A 193 -2.92 -8.18 -17.91
C LYS A 193 -2.27 -6.84 -18.13
N LEU A 194 -0.95 -6.81 -18.07
CA LEU A 194 -0.14 -5.66 -18.50
C LEU A 194 0.31 -5.88 -19.95
N SER A 195 0.48 -4.79 -20.70
CA SER A 195 1.28 -4.84 -21.92
C SER A 195 2.74 -5.15 -21.61
N GLU A 196 3.58 -5.22 -22.63
CA GLU A 196 5.03 -5.28 -22.46
C GLU A 196 5.51 -4.19 -21.50
N LEU A 197 6.34 -4.59 -20.53
CA LEU A 197 6.87 -3.71 -19.50
C LEU A 197 8.08 -2.94 -20.05
N PRO A 198 8.17 -1.62 -19.79
CA PRO A 198 9.19 -0.76 -20.36
C PRO A 198 10.50 -0.87 -19.58
N TYR A 199 11.16 -2.03 -19.61
CA TYR A 199 12.45 -2.21 -18.93
C TYR A 199 13.55 -1.33 -19.54
N LYS A 200 14.47 -0.83 -18.70
CA LYS A 200 15.68 -0.12 -19.15
C LYS A 200 16.56 -1.04 -19.99
N ASN A 201 16.76 -2.26 -19.51
CA ASN A 201 17.43 -3.35 -20.22
C ASN A 201 16.44 -4.52 -20.30
N PRO A 202 15.90 -4.85 -21.48
CA PRO A 202 14.98 -5.98 -21.62
C PRO A 202 15.69 -7.26 -21.18
N PRO A 203 15.06 -8.14 -20.39
CA PRO A 203 15.62 -9.46 -20.14
C PRO A 203 15.83 -10.13 -21.50
N SER A 204 17.03 -10.65 -21.73
CA SER A 204 17.38 -11.37 -22.96
C SER A 204 16.35 -12.47 -23.16
N THR A 205 15.50 -12.31 -24.17
CA THR A 205 14.53 -13.34 -24.53
C THR A 205 15.33 -14.56 -24.95
N VAL A 206 15.28 -15.62 -24.14
CA VAL A 206 15.61 -16.95 -24.62
C VAL A 206 14.57 -17.24 -25.69
N LYS A 207 14.96 -17.07 -26.96
CA LYS A 207 14.19 -17.55 -28.09
C LYS A 207 14.12 -19.07 -27.91
N SER A 208 12.98 -19.57 -27.45
CA SER A 208 12.58 -20.97 -27.60
C SER A 208 12.20 -21.22 -29.05
#